data_AF-A0A969XJ61-F1
#
_entry.id   AF-A0A969XJ61-F1
#
_cell.length_a   1.000
_cell.length_b   1.000
_cell.length_c   1.000
_cell.angle_alpha   90.00
_cell.angle_beta   90.00
_cell.angle_gamma   90.00
#
_symmetry.space_group_name_H-M   'P 1'
#
loop_
_entity.id
_entity.type
_entity.pdbx_description
1 polymer ?
#
loop_
_entity_poly.entity_id
_entity_poly.type
_entity_poly.pdbx_seq_one_letter_code
_entity_poly.pdbx_strand_id
1 'polypeptide(L)'
;MNLRFGDEDWARIARDYTAWWNHALDRPLVQIMGWEPEPGREYPEWPRRVAGFGDEMSPEEMVDRVTPHLEATRYYGDAFPRWWVDFGPGMMAGFLGAEVHVVPETVWFSPSAESSIWDLHPTYDPDNFWWQRIQAVTRVAVEAWGKRVQVGHTDLGGNLDVLASLRTTEGLLLDLYDAPEEV
;
A
#
# COMPACT_ATOMS: atom_id res chain seq x y z
N MET A 1 -18.73 11.25 -5.15
CA MET A 1 -18.60 9.97 -4.45
C MET A 1 -19.90 9.58 -3.76
N ASN A 2 -20.53 8.50 -4.21
CA ASN A 2 -21.79 7.94 -3.72
C ASN A 2 -21.54 6.52 -3.17
N LEU A 3 -21.20 6.42 -1.88
CA LEU A 3 -21.02 5.13 -1.20
C LEU A 3 -22.28 4.77 -0.41
N ARG A 4 -22.71 3.51 -0.50
CA ARG A 4 -23.76 2.97 0.35
C ARG A 4 -23.17 2.49 1.69
N PHE A 5 -22.59 3.45 2.42
CA PHE A 5 -21.93 3.21 3.71
C PHE A 5 -22.02 4.48 4.55
N GLY A 6 -22.83 4.43 5.62
CA GLY A 6 -23.19 5.59 6.42
C GLY A 6 -22.42 5.69 7.74
N ASP A 7 -22.73 6.73 8.51
CA ASP A 7 -22.13 6.95 9.84
C ASP A 7 -22.43 5.80 10.81
N GLU A 8 -23.61 5.19 10.73
CA GLU A 8 -23.97 4.01 11.53
C GLU A 8 -23.10 2.80 11.18
N ASP A 9 -22.78 2.60 9.90
CA ASP A 9 -21.87 1.56 9.45
C ASP A 9 -20.45 1.80 9.97
N TRP A 10 -19.95 3.03 9.87
CA TRP A 10 -18.64 3.40 10.44
C TRP A 10 -18.58 3.21 11.95
N ALA A 11 -19.62 3.59 12.68
CA ALA A 11 -19.71 3.39 14.12
C ALA A 11 -19.69 1.90 14.49
N ARG A 12 -20.39 1.06 13.71
CA ARG A 12 -20.36 -0.40 13.85
C ARG A 12 -18.97 -0.96 13.61
N ILE A 13 -18.28 -0.57 12.54
CA ILE A 13 -16.92 -1.01 12.24
C ILE A 13 -15.95 -0.61 13.34
N ALA A 14 -15.96 0.65 13.78
CA ALA A 14 -15.08 1.11 14.84
C ALA A 14 -15.28 0.30 16.13
N ARG A 15 -16.53 0.04 16.53
CA ARG A 15 -16.86 -0.77 17.70
C ARG A 15 -16.37 -2.21 17.55
N ASP A 16 -16.72 -2.87 16.45
CA ASP A 16 -16.46 -4.30 16.27
C ASP A 16 -14.95 -4.58 16.12
N TYR A 17 -14.21 -3.72 15.41
CA TYR A 17 -12.73 -3.83 15.32
C TYR A 17 -12.05 -3.54 16.65
N THR A 18 -12.53 -2.55 17.41
CA THR A 18 -12.01 -2.26 18.76
C THR A 18 -12.25 -3.44 19.70
N ALA A 19 -13.42 -4.06 19.65
CA ALA A 19 -13.72 -5.25 20.43
C ALA A 19 -12.84 -6.44 20.01
N TRP A 20 -12.65 -6.65 18.70
CA TRP A 20 -11.79 -7.71 18.18
C TRP A 20 -10.34 -7.55 18.62
N TRP A 21 -9.78 -6.33 18.51
CA TRP A 21 -8.42 -6.02 18.96
C TRP A 21 -8.22 -6.25 20.46
N ASN A 22 -9.24 -5.95 21.26
CA ASN A 22 -9.23 -6.17 22.71
C ASN A 22 -9.64 -7.59 23.13
N HIS A 23 -9.74 -8.54 22.19
CA HIS A 23 -10.17 -9.92 22.42
C HIS A 23 -11.56 -10.04 23.10
N ALA A 24 -12.43 -9.05 22.89
CA ALA A 24 -13.76 -8.95 23.50
C ALA A 24 -14.90 -9.24 22.50
N LEU A 25 -14.59 -9.57 21.25
CA LEU A 25 -15.58 -9.94 20.24
C LEU A 25 -15.74 -11.46 20.20
N ASP A 26 -16.94 -11.96 20.48
CA ASP A 26 -17.26 -13.40 20.55
C ASP A 26 -17.35 -14.10 19.17
N ARG A 27 -16.95 -13.41 18.10
CA ARG A 27 -16.99 -13.89 16.71
C ARG A 27 -15.77 -13.35 15.95
N PRO A 28 -15.35 -14.00 14.85
CA PRO A 28 -14.36 -13.42 13.96
C PRO A 28 -14.92 -12.17 13.27
N LEU A 29 -14.02 -11.30 12.80
CA LEU A 29 -14.33 -10.31 11.79
C LEU A 29 -14.55 -11.02 10.45
N VAL A 30 -15.62 -10.66 9.75
CA VAL A 30 -16.00 -11.24 8.46
C VAL A 30 -16.08 -10.12 7.43
N GLN A 31 -15.07 -10.01 6.56
CA GLN A 31 -15.06 -9.02 5.49
C GLN A 31 -15.57 -9.62 4.18
N ILE A 32 -16.69 -9.10 3.68
CA ILE A 32 -17.22 -9.49 2.37
C ILE A 32 -17.44 -8.23 1.55
N MET A 33 -16.84 -8.20 0.35
CA MET A 33 -17.04 -7.12 -0.62
C MET A 33 -17.71 -7.69 -1.87
N GLY A 34 -18.76 -7.03 -2.33
CA GLY A 34 -19.47 -7.37 -3.57
C GLY A 34 -19.29 -6.28 -4.60
N TRP A 35 -18.99 -6.64 -5.84
CA TRP A 35 -18.94 -5.68 -6.95
C TRP A 35 -20.31 -5.61 -7.63
N GLU A 36 -20.97 -4.45 -7.52
CA GLU A 36 -22.29 -4.14 -8.06
C GLU A 36 -22.20 -2.92 -9.00
N PRO A 37 -21.72 -3.10 -10.25
CA PRO A 37 -21.59 -2.02 -11.21
C PRO A 37 -22.96 -1.46 -11.63
N GLU A 38 -23.00 -0.17 -11.92
CA GLU A 38 -24.18 0.49 -12.46
C GLU A 38 -24.37 0.11 -13.93
N PRO A 39 -25.56 -0.35 -14.35
CA PRO A 39 -25.82 -0.69 -15.75
C PRO A 39 -25.51 0.48 -16.69
N GLY A 40 -24.69 0.23 -17.70
CA GLY A 40 -24.31 1.24 -18.71
C GLY A 40 -23.23 2.22 -18.27
N ARG A 41 -22.68 2.11 -17.06
CA ARG A 41 -21.52 2.89 -16.62
C ARG A 41 -20.22 2.20 -17.04
N GLU A 42 -19.31 2.97 -17.62
CA GLU A 42 -17.95 2.49 -17.89
C GLU A 42 -17.09 2.59 -16.63
N TYR A 43 -16.25 1.58 -16.44
CA TYR A 43 -15.31 1.49 -15.33
C TYR A 43 -13.89 1.44 -15.92
N PRO A 44 -13.06 2.48 -15.68
CA PRO A 44 -11.70 2.51 -16.20
C PRO A 44 -10.91 1.29 -15.76
N GLU A 45 -10.07 0.75 -16.65
CA GLU A 45 -9.13 -0.30 -16.27
C GLU A 45 -8.22 0.21 -15.15
N TRP A 46 -8.00 -0.65 -14.16
CA TRP A 46 -7.12 -0.43 -13.04
C TRP A 46 -6.07 -1.55 -12.98
N PRO A 47 -4.80 -1.22 -12.77
CA PRO A 47 -3.75 -2.20 -12.63
C PRO A 47 -3.95 -3.02 -11.35
N ARG A 48 -3.28 -4.18 -11.29
CA ARG A 48 -3.28 -5.03 -10.09
C ARG A 48 -2.79 -4.29 -8.84
N ARG A 49 -1.88 -3.33 -9.01
CA ARG A 49 -1.26 -2.50 -7.96
C ARG A 49 -1.17 -1.06 -8.43
N VAL A 50 -1.19 -0.11 -7.51
CA VAL A 50 -1.15 1.33 -7.83
C VAL A 50 0.13 1.70 -8.59
N ALA A 51 1.26 1.06 -8.29
CA ALA A 51 2.51 1.24 -9.06
C ALA A 51 2.33 0.97 -10.58
N GLY A 52 1.41 0.09 -10.97
CA GLY A 52 1.18 -0.27 -12.37
C GLY A 52 0.47 0.81 -13.20
N PHE A 53 0.02 1.91 -12.59
CA PHE A 53 -0.51 3.05 -13.34
C PHE A 53 0.60 3.82 -14.09
N GLY A 54 1.87 3.58 -13.73
CA GLY A 54 3.03 4.22 -14.33
C GLY A 54 3.33 5.60 -13.75
N ASP A 55 4.50 6.11 -14.10
CA ASP A 55 5.06 7.33 -13.52
C ASP A 55 4.44 8.60 -14.11
N GLU A 56 3.91 8.54 -15.33
CA GLU A 56 3.37 9.68 -16.07
C GLU A 56 1.96 10.10 -15.62
N MET A 57 1.16 9.16 -15.08
CA MET A 57 -0.23 9.44 -14.69
C MET A 57 -0.28 10.30 -13.42
N SER A 58 -0.98 11.42 -13.43
CA SER A 58 -1.07 12.26 -12.23
C SER A 58 -1.77 11.54 -11.05
N PRO A 59 -1.44 11.90 -9.79
CA PRO A 59 -2.19 11.46 -8.62
C PRO A 59 -3.72 11.61 -8.74
N GLU A 60 -4.17 12.72 -9.31
CA GLU A 60 -5.58 13.04 -9.54
C GLU A 60 -6.22 12.05 -10.51
N GLU A 61 -5.58 11.78 -11.65
CA GLU A 61 -6.06 10.80 -12.63
C GLU A 61 -6.14 9.39 -12.03
N MET A 62 -5.18 8.99 -11.18
CA MET A 62 -5.25 7.70 -10.47
C MET A 62 -6.46 7.61 -9.56
N VAL A 63 -6.69 8.63 -8.73
CA VAL A 63 -7.79 8.68 -7.77
C VAL A 63 -9.15 8.74 -8.49
N ASP A 64 -9.24 9.48 -9.59
CA ASP A 64 -10.44 9.53 -10.44
C ASP A 64 -10.75 8.18 -11.08
N ARG A 65 -9.74 7.41 -11.48
CA ARG A 65 -9.93 6.04 -12.00
C ARG A 65 -10.41 5.06 -10.93
N VAL A 66 -9.95 5.21 -9.69
CA VAL A 66 -10.33 4.32 -8.58
C VAL A 66 -11.72 4.63 -8.03
N THR A 67 -12.14 5.89 -8.04
CA THR A 67 -13.39 6.34 -7.40
C THR A 67 -14.64 5.58 -7.88
N PRO A 68 -14.89 5.36 -9.19
CA PRO A 68 -16.03 4.58 -9.66
C PRO A 68 -16.06 3.16 -9.11
N HIS A 69 -14.90 2.50 -8.98
CA HIS A 69 -14.82 1.13 -8.44
C HIS A 69 -15.23 1.07 -6.97
N LEU A 70 -14.85 2.08 -6.18
CA LEU A 70 -15.28 2.20 -4.78
C LEU A 70 -16.80 2.39 -4.67
N GLU A 71 -17.40 3.21 -5.54
CA GLU A 71 -18.85 3.43 -5.61
C GLU A 71 -19.64 2.17 -6.04
N ALA A 72 -19.07 1.36 -6.93
CA ALA A 72 -19.63 0.08 -7.35
C ALA A 72 -19.48 -1.02 -6.30
N THR A 73 -18.67 -0.82 -5.26
CA THR A 73 -18.45 -1.85 -4.24
C THR A 73 -19.50 -1.76 -3.12
N ARG A 74 -20.00 -2.91 -2.68
CA ARG A 74 -20.78 -3.09 -1.44
C ARG A 74 -19.95 -3.75 -0.38
N TYR A 75 -20.13 -3.30 0.84
CA TYR A 75 -19.37 -3.74 2.01
C TYR A 75 -20.34 -4.41 2.98
N TYR A 76 -20.19 -5.72 3.16
CA TYR A 76 -21.02 -6.52 4.05
C TYR A 76 -20.21 -7.06 5.23
N GLY A 77 -20.91 -7.44 6.30
CA GLY A 77 -20.25 -7.84 7.54
C GLY A 77 -19.34 -6.71 8.03
N ASP A 78 -18.11 -7.03 8.37
CA ASP A 78 -17.09 -6.12 8.90
C ASP A 78 -16.19 -5.53 7.80
N ALA A 79 -16.58 -5.64 6.53
CA ALA A 79 -15.95 -4.88 5.45
C ALA A 79 -16.34 -3.40 5.52
N PHE A 80 -15.47 -2.55 5.01
CA PHE A 80 -15.65 -1.10 4.97
C PHE A 80 -14.94 -0.50 3.75
N PRO A 81 -15.34 0.69 3.28
CA PRO A 81 -14.69 1.37 2.18
C PRO A 81 -13.22 1.66 2.50
N ARG A 82 -12.33 1.05 1.73
CA ARG A 82 -10.88 1.23 1.86
C ARG A 82 -10.19 1.22 0.52
N TRP A 83 -9.06 1.90 0.46
CA TRP A 83 -8.13 1.79 -0.65
C TRP A 83 -6.71 1.64 -0.12
N TRP A 84 -6.01 0.63 -0.62
CA TRP A 84 -4.61 0.42 -0.31
C TRP A 84 -3.76 1.03 -1.42
N VAL A 85 -2.95 2.03 -1.07
CA VAL A 85 -2.02 2.69 -2.01
C VAL A 85 -0.81 1.76 -2.24
N ASP A 86 -1.07 0.61 -2.85
CA ASP A 86 -0.10 -0.47 -3.00
C ASP A 86 0.90 -0.19 -4.12
N PHE A 87 2.08 0.28 -3.75
CA PHE A 87 3.22 0.44 -4.66
C PHE A 87 4.16 -0.77 -4.67
N GLY A 88 3.74 -1.90 -4.10
CA GLY A 88 4.51 -3.14 -4.07
C GLY A 88 5.10 -3.48 -2.71
N PRO A 89 5.51 -4.74 -2.52
CA PRO A 89 5.83 -5.29 -1.21
C PRO A 89 7.26 -4.93 -0.77
N GLY A 90 7.42 -3.93 0.09
CA GLY A 90 8.73 -3.52 0.60
C GLY A 90 9.24 -2.17 0.10
N MET A 91 8.33 -1.21 -0.17
CA MET A 91 8.69 0.07 -0.78
C MET A 91 9.66 0.93 0.04
N MET A 92 9.87 0.59 1.32
CA MET A 92 10.96 1.18 2.10
C MET A 92 12.33 1.00 1.42
N ALA A 93 12.58 -0.12 0.75
CA ALA A 93 13.82 -0.30 -0.01
C ALA A 93 13.99 0.76 -1.11
N GLY A 94 12.91 1.06 -1.86
CA GLY A 94 12.90 2.13 -2.87
C GLY A 94 13.11 3.52 -2.27
N PHE A 95 12.56 3.79 -1.07
CA PHE A 95 12.81 5.04 -0.34
C PHE A 95 14.27 5.18 0.11
N LEU A 96 14.95 4.06 0.32
CA LEU A 96 16.35 3.99 0.78
C LEU A 96 17.35 3.80 -0.37
N GLY A 97 16.90 3.93 -1.63
CA GLY A 97 17.79 3.97 -2.80
C GLY A 97 17.96 2.65 -3.55
N ALA A 98 17.16 1.63 -3.25
CA ALA A 98 17.05 0.46 -4.13
C ALA A 98 16.41 0.84 -5.47
N GLU A 99 16.79 0.15 -6.53
CA GLU A 99 16.07 0.23 -7.80
C GLU A 99 14.71 -0.45 -7.66
N VAL A 100 13.68 0.14 -8.27
CA VAL A 100 12.30 -0.33 -8.21
C VAL A 100 11.85 -0.79 -9.59
N HIS A 101 11.52 -2.06 -9.69
CA HIS A 101 11.15 -2.72 -10.94
C HIS A 101 9.67 -3.11 -10.92
N VAL A 102 8.84 -2.27 -11.52
CA VAL A 102 7.40 -2.54 -11.65
C VAL A 102 7.16 -3.51 -12.79
N VAL A 103 6.58 -4.67 -12.50
CA VAL A 103 6.13 -5.66 -13.49
C VAL A 103 4.63 -5.93 -13.32
N PRO A 104 3.93 -6.52 -14.32
CA PRO A 104 2.48 -6.69 -14.25
C PRO A 104 1.99 -7.45 -13.01
N GLU A 105 2.79 -8.39 -12.53
CA GLU A 105 2.44 -9.23 -11.38
C GLU A 105 2.79 -8.58 -10.04
N THR A 106 3.89 -7.83 -9.94
CA THR A 106 4.45 -7.34 -8.68
C THR A 106 5.46 -6.21 -8.87
N VAL A 107 6.05 -5.75 -7.78
CA VAL A 107 7.20 -4.85 -7.81
C VAL A 107 8.38 -5.58 -7.18
N TRP A 108 9.54 -5.52 -7.84
CA TRP A 108 10.80 -6.08 -7.37
C TRP A 108 11.77 -4.96 -7.01
N PHE A 109 12.70 -5.28 -6.12
CA PHE A 109 13.74 -4.36 -5.67
C PHE A 109 15.11 -4.98 -5.88
N SER A 110 16.07 -4.17 -6.29
CA SER A 110 17.47 -4.58 -6.38
C SER A 110 18.40 -3.50 -5.84
N PRO A 111 19.60 -3.86 -5.36
CA PRO A 111 20.60 -2.87 -5.03
C PRO A 111 20.92 -2.01 -6.26
N SER A 112 21.03 -0.69 -6.06
CA SER A 112 21.47 0.24 -7.11
C SER A 112 22.98 0.17 -7.38
N ALA A 113 23.73 -0.38 -6.43
CA ALA A 113 25.14 -0.73 -6.57
C ALA A 113 25.49 -1.90 -5.64
N GLU A 114 26.53 -2.65 -6.00
CA GLU A 114 27.16 -3.59 -5.07
C GLU A 114 27.82 -2.79 -3.93
N SER A 115 27.53 -3.18 -2.69
CA SER A 115 28.06 -2.57 -1.45
C SER A 115 28.65 -3.65 -0.54
N SER A 116 29.13 -3.29 0.64
CA SER A 116 29.25 -4.21 1.78
C SER A 116 28.27 -3.81 2.88
N ILE A 117 27.99 -4.66 3.87
CA ILE A 117 27.13 -4.27 5.00
C ILE A 117 27.71 -3.08 5.77
N TRP A 118 29.03 -3.02 5.90
CA TRP A 118 29.78 -1.93 6.54
C TRP A 118 29.66 -0.60 5.80
N ASP A 119 29.29 -0.60 4.52
CA ASP A 119 29.09 0.61 3.73
C ASP A 119 27.61 1.02 3.68
N LEU A 120 26.70 0.14 4.07
CA LEU A 120 25.26 0.33 3.94
C LEU A 120 24.72 1.21 5.07
N HIS A 121 24.66 2.51 4.82
CA HIS A 121 24.11 3.51 5.75
C HIS A 121 22.89 4.21 5.14
N PRO A 122 21.73 3.55 5.09
CA PRO A 122 20.53 4.12 4.50
C PRO A 122 20.04 5.30 5.33
N THR A 123 19.80 6.43 4.65
CA THR A 123 19.28 7.65 5.28
C THR A 123 17.96 8.05 4.65
N TYR A 124 17.10 8.70 5.44
CA TYR A 124 15.88 9.29 4.92
C TYR A 124 16.18 10.40 3.90
N ASP A 125 15.59 10.28 2.72
CA ASP A 125 15.65 11.30 1.67
C ASP A 125 14.22 11.83 1.35
N PRO A 126 13.88 13.07 1.73
CA PRO A 126 12.58 13.67 1.42
C PRO A 126 12.41 13.97 -0.09
N ASP A 127 13.50 14.00 -0.85
CA ASP A 127 13.51 14.26 -2.28
C ASP A 127 13.50 12.98 -3.13
N ASN A 128 13.46 11.80 -2.48
CA ASN A 128 13.32 10.51 -3.16
C ASN A 128 12.03 10.47 -4.01
N PHE A 129 12.17 10.08 -5.28
CA PHE A 129 11.07 10.05 -6.24
C PHE A 129 9.87 9.24 -5.73
N TRP A 130 10.10 8.00 -5.28
CA TRP A 130 9.02 7.12 -4.81
C TRP A 130 8.36 7.65 -3.55
N TRP A 131 9.14 8.24 -2.64
CA TRP A 131 8.62 8.87 -1.44
C TRP A 131 7.64 10.00 -1.78
N GLN A 132 8.07 10.96 -2.60
CA GLN A 132 7.23 12.09 -3.02
C GLN A 132 6.01 11.63 -3.80
N ARG A 133 6.19 10.64 -4.68
CA ARG A 133 5.13 10.10 -5.52
C ARG A 133 4.00 9.49 -4.69
N ILE A 134 4.34 8.63 -3.74
CA ILE A 134 3.36 7.92 -2.90
C ILE A 134 2.68 8.88 -1.94
N GLN A 135 3.43 9.84 -1.39
CA GLN A 135 2.84 10.92 -0.59
C GLN A 135 1.83 11.75 -1.38
N ALA A 136 2.12 12.08 -2.64
CA ALA A 136 1.21 12.84 -3.49
C ALA A 136 -0.09 12.05 -3.76
N VAL A 137 0.01 10.78 -4.17
CA VAL A 137 -1.17 9.92 -4.42
C VAL A 137 -2.01 9.74 -3.17
N THR A 138 -1.37 9.47 -2.04
CA THR A 138 -2.07 9.29 -0.76
C THR A 138 -2.79 10.56 -0.32
N ARG A 139 -2.15 11.72 -0.49
CA ARG A 139 -2.74 13.03 -0.14
C ARG A 139 -3.97 13.33 -0.99
N VAL A 140 -3.86 13.20 -2.32
CA VAL A 140 -4.98 13.43 -3.24
C VAL A 140 -6.15 12.51 -2.93
N ALA A 141 -5.88 11.23 -2.63
CA ALA A 141 -6.93 10.29 -2.23
C ALA A 141 -7.64 10.68 -0.94
N VAL A 142 -6.88 11.08 0.09
CA VAL A 142 -7.44 11.55 1.37
C VAL A 142 -8.27 12.81 1.18
N GLU A 143 -7.80 13.76 0.36
CA GLU A 143 -8.52 15.01 0.06
C GLU A 143 -9.82 14.75 -0.73
N ALA A 144 -9.76 13.90 -1.76
CA ALA A 144 -10.92 13.59 -2.61
C ALA A 144 -12.02 12.82 -1.87
N TRP A 145 -11.64 11.87 -1.00
CA TRP A 145 -12.58 10.96 -0.36
C TRP A 145 -12.99 11.39 1.04
N GLY A 146 -12.15 12.16 1.73
CA GLY A 146 -12.37 12.60 3.09
C GLY A 146 -12.59 11.41 4.04
N LYS A 147 -13.60 11.52 4.91
CA LYS A 147 -13.93 10.46 5.89
C LYS A 147 -14.68 9.26 5.32
N ARG A 148 -14.94 9.24 4.01
CA ARG A 148 -15.80 8.23 3.38
C ARG A 148 -15.06 6.96 2.99
N VAL A 149 -13.72 7.01 2.88
CA VAL A 149 -12.86 5.88 2.50
C VAL A 149 -11.62 5.92 3.37
N GLN A 150 -11.24 4.77 3.94
CA GLN A 150 -9.96 4.65 4.62
C GLN A 150 -8.84 4.45 3.60
N VAL A 151 -7.92 5.41 3.53
CA VAL A 151 -6.73 5.31 2.68
C VAL A 151 -5.60 4.69 3.50
N GLY A 152 -5.09 3.54 3.07
CA GLY A 152 -3.97 2.84 3.69
C GLY A 152 -2.61 3.29 3.13
N HIS A 153 -1.55 3.08 3.89
CA HIS A 153 -0.18 3.30 3.43
C HIS A 153 0.30 2.16 2.51
N THR A 154 1.29 2.44 1.65
CA THR A 154 1.95 1.39 0.86
C THR A 154 2.65 0.38 1.79
N ASP A 155 2.87 -0.85 1.32
CA ASP A 155 3.70 -1.80 2.07
C ASP A 155 5.12 -1.24 2.26
N LEU A 156 5.59 -1.26 3.50
CA LEU A 156 6.95 -0.84 3.86
C LEU A 156 7.92 -2.03 3.88
N GLY A 157 7.42 -3.26 4.02
CA GLY A 157 8.24 -4.45 4.22
C GLY A 157 8.78 -4.62 5.65
N GLY A 158 9.33 -5.80 5.95
CA GLY A 158 10.03 -6.05 7.21
C GLY A 158 11.49 -5.57 7.15
N ASN A 159 12.09 -5.29 8.31
CA ASN A 159 13.45 -4.74 8.39
C ASN A 159 14.48 -5.57 7.61
N LEU A 160 14.45 -6.91 7.75
CA LEU A 160 15.36 -7.80 7.02
C LEU A 160 15.01 -7.92 5.53
N ASP A 161 13.74 -7.79 5.13
CA ASP A 161 13.35 -7.77 3.72
C ASP A 161 13.88 -6.51 3.02
N VAL A 162 13.88 -5.38 3.73
CA VAL A 162 14.45 -4.11 3.26
C VAL A 162 15.96 -4.24 3.08
N LEU A 163 16.67 -4.77 4.08
CA LEU A 163 18.11 -5.01 3.96
C LEU A 163 18.44 -6.00 2.83
N ALA A 164 17.67 -7.08 2.68
CA ALA A 164 17.83 -8.03 1.58
C ALA A 164 17.66 -7.36 0.21
N SER A 165 16.81 -6.34 0.11
CA SER A 165 16.63 -5.57 -1.13
C SER A 165 17.79 -4.62 -1.42
N LEU A 166 18.47 -4.12 -0.38
CA LEU A 166 19.65 -3.24 -0.49
C LEU A 166 20.98 -4.00 -0.63
N ARG A 167 21.05 -5.26 -0.18
CA ARG A 167 22.25 -6.13 -0.21
C ARG A 167 22.19 -7.28 -1.19
N THR A 168 21.01 -7.81 -1.48
CA THR A 168 20.69 -9.22 -1.86
C THR A 168 20.47 -10.15 -0.66
N THR A 169 19.60 -11.15 -0.84
CA THR A 169 19.34 -12.18 0.19
C THR A 169 20.58 -13.01 0.51
N GLU A 170 21.35 -13.40 -0.51
CA GLU A 170 22.60 -14.16 -0.29
C GLU A 170 23.62 -13.32 0.48
N GLY A 171 23.82 -12.07 0.07
CA GLY A 171 24.68 -11.12 0.78
C GLY A 171 24.27 -10.96 2.25
N LEU A 172 22.99 -10.70 2.50
CA LEU A 172 22.47 -10.55 3.87
C LEU A 172 22.69 -11.80 4.73
N LEU A 173 22.54 -13.01 4.16
CA LEU A 173 22.75 -14.25 4.90
C LEU A 173 24.23 -14.46 5.27
N LEU A 174 25.14 -14.06 4.40
CA LEU A 174 26.58 -14.06 4.69
C LEU A 174 26.93 -12.98 5.72
N ASP A 175 26.37 -11.78 5.58
CA ASP A 175 26.56 -10.67 6.52
C ASP A 175 26.08 -11.03 7.94
N LEU A 176 24.94 -11.72 8.07
CA LEU A 176 24.44 -12.25 9.35
C LEU A 176 25.36 -13.29 10.00
N TYR A 177 26.22 -13.96 9.22
CA TYR A 177 27.18 -14.94 9.72
C TYR A 177 28.52 -14.29 10.05
N ASP A 178 29.04 -13.46 9.14
CA ASP A 178 30.38 -12.86 9.23
C ASP A 178 30.43 -11.60 10.09
N ALA A 179 29.34 -10.82 10.13
CA ALA A 179 29.24 -9.53 10.82
C ALA A 179 27.82 -9.26 11.38
N PRO A 180 27.25 -10.12 12.23
CA PRO A 180 25.88 -9.99 12.73
C PRO A 180 25.61 -8.68 13.48
N GLU A 181 26.63 -8.06 14.07
CA GLU A 181 26.53 -6.77 14.77
C GLU A 181 26.27 -5.56 13.86
N GLU A 182 26.52 -5.70 12.55
CA GLU A 182 26.30 -4.65 11.56
C GLU A 182 24.96 -4.78 10.82
N VAL A 183 24.22 -5.86 11.07
CA VAL A 183 22.89 -6.15 10.48
C VAL A 183 21.78 -5.71 11.42
#